data_AF-A0A090KQ02-F1
#
_entry.id   AF-A0A090KQ02-F1
#
_cell.length_a   1.000
_cell.length_b   1.000
_cell.length_c   1.000
_cell.angle_alpha   90.00
_cell.angle_beta   90.00
_cell.angle_gamma   90.00
#
_symmetry.space_group_name_H-M   'P 1'
#
loop_
_entity.id
_entity.type
_entity.pdbx_description
1 polymer ?
#
loop_
_entity_poly.entity_id
_entity_poly.type
_entity_poly.pdbx_seq_one_letter_code
_entity_poly.pdbx_strand_id
1 'polypeptide(L)'
;MVRSILNHVSLTRSLAIMAALTWAAFSPFLIAQQGEPKTPPKTITINSLSMEVNALQALHQLQVSESQLNQLQKWAEESMPKDQQRKPGKASKEYRDKLQELRKALQDAKDGDLIAKLVGEVDALHEKEKPTLDDRVEITEAARKRAVEAYRLLKPGQVAAYLGQIADSIHDPRDLLLDALEDVRNMNEEDWKDQRGEIADEISRAAVGLNAAKAKAMSAQIAVLLTRARGLSKAEFQKQHAEIESAASKLIGDISPEVLLRNQVEVDLAMLLSNPRTPQAARALLKVTSQAKTPSKK
;
A
#
# COMPACT_ATOMS: atom_id res chain seq x y z
N MET A 1 -21.25 13.96 -8.51
CA MET A 1 -21.00 12.63 -7.94
C MET A 1 -19.80 11.92 -8.63
N VAL A 2 -18.91 12.64 -9.32
CA VAL A 2 -17.78 12.08 -10.14
C VAL A 2 -16.42 12.45 -9.51
N ARG A 3 -16.32 12.46 -8.17
CA ARG A 3 -15.07 12.71 -7.42
C ARG A 3 -14.80 11.62 -6.38
N SER A 4 -15.51 10.49 -6.45
CA SER A 4 -15.58 9.52 -5.36
C SER A 4 -14.53 8.42 -5.45
N ILE A 5 -14.09 8.04 -6.66
CA ILE A 5 -13.22 6.87 -6.84
C ILE A 5 -11.76 7.23 -6.55
N LEU A 6 -11.29 8.41 -6.97
CA LEU A 6 -9.94 8.89 -6.64
C LEU A 6 -9.75 9.31 -5.18
N ASN A 7 -10.83 9.61 -4.44
CA ASN A 7 -10.74 10.03 -3.03
C ASN A 7 -10.97 8.89 -2.01
N HIS A 8 -11.59 7.77 -2.39
CA HIS A 8 -11.84 6.66 -1.46
C HIS A 8 -10.86 5.48 -1.60
N VAL A 9 -10.05 5.45 -2.66
CA VAL A 9 -9.04 4.40 -2.89
C VAL A 9 -7.72 4.65 -2.13
N SER A 10 -7.62 5.75 -1.37
CA SER A 10 -6.32 6.28 -0.89
C SER A 10 -6.10 6.32 0.64
N LEU A 11 -6.94 5.72 1.49
CA LEU A 11 -6.71 5.79 2.95
C LEU A 11 -5.91 4.63 3.56
N THR A 12 -5.54 3.62 2.78
CA THR A 12 -4.46 2.67 3.14
C THR A 12 -3.40 2.49 2.06
N ARG A 13 -3.50 3.21 0.94
CA ARG A 13 -2.50 3.22 -0.13
C ARG A 13 -2.24 4.67 -0.56
N SER A 14 -1.30 5.32 0.13
CA SER A 14 -0.88 6.70 -0.12
C SER A 14 -0.36 6.90 -1.55
N LEU A 15 -1.24 7.40 -2.42
CA LEU A 15 -0.91 7.90 -3.76
C LEU A 15 -0.76 9.43 -3.73
N ALA A 16 0.28 9.92 -3.06
CA ALA A 16 0.74 11.30 -3.22
C ALA A 16 1.74 11.35 -4.39
N ILE A 17 1.29 11.74 -5.59
CA ILE A 17 2.18 12.24 -6.65
C ILE A 17 2.08 13.76 -6.61
N MET A 18 3.14 14.41 -6.13
CA MET A 18 3.38 15.84 -6.31
C MET A 18 4.64 15.97 -7.16
N ALA A 19 4.44 16.26 -8.45
CA ALA A 19 5.50 16.56 -9.39
C ALA A 19 6.12 17.92 -9.06
N ALA A 20 7.26 17.92 -8.36
CA ALA A 20 8.15 19.07 -8.31
C ALA A 20 9.19 18.94 -9.42
N LEU A 21 8.83 19.38 -10.63
CA LEU A 21 9.74 19.47 -11.78
C LEU A 21 10.54 20.79 -11.70
N THR A 22 11.65 20.78 -10.97
CA THR A 22 12.71 21.78 -11.13
C THR A 22 13.65 21.34 -12.24
N TRP A 23 13.76 22.13 -13.30
CA TRP A 23 14.79 21.99 -14.34
C TRP A 23 16.18 21.95 -13.71
N ALA A 24 16.88 20.81 -13.83
CA ALA A 24 18.29 20.71 -13.52
C ALA A 24 19.10 20.87 -14.81
N ALA A 25 19.78 22.00 -14.92
CA ALA A 25 20.87 22.19 -15.87
C ALA A 25 22.00 21.19 -15.57
N PHE A 26 22.56 20.62 -16.64
CA PHE A 26 23.72 19.73 -16.65
C PHE A 26 24.86 20.24 -15.75
N SER A 27 25.19 19.52 -14.69
CA SER A 27 26.45 19.67 -13.95
C SER A 27 27.27 18.39 -14.08
N PRO A 28 28.55 18.45 -14.50
CA PRO A 28 29.39 17.27 -14.62
C PRO A 28 29.70 16.68 -13.24
N PHE A 29 29.61 15.35 -13.20
CA PHE A 29 29.82 14.41 -12.10
C PHE A 29 31.02 14.76 -11.19
N LEU A 30 30.73 15.12 -9.93
CA LEU A 30 31.65 14.99 -8.80
C LEU A 30 31.34 13.66 -8.11
N ILE A 31 32.29 12.73 -8.17
CA ILE A 31 32.25 11.46 -7.42
C ILE A 31 32.30 11.82 -5.93
N ALA A 32 31.16 11.74 -5.26
CA ALA A 32 31.04 11.99 -3.84
C ALA A 32 31.57 10.79 -3.04
N GLN A 33 32.53 11.08 -2.17
CA GLN A 33 33.07 10.21 -1.14
C GLN A 33 31.96 9.46 -0.39
N GLN A 34 32.05 8.12 -0.36
CA GLN A 34 31.40 7.30 0.66
C GLN A 34 32.06 7.63 2.01
N GLY A 35 31.64 8.73 2.63
CA GLY A 35 32.04 9.10 3.98
C GLY A 35 31.58 8.04 4.98
N GLU A 36 32.46 7.73 5.92
CA GLU A 36 32.25 6.80 7.03
C GLU A 36 30.88 6.97 7.73
N PRO A 37 30.31 5.89 8.27
CA PRO A 37 28.97 5.87 8.83
C PRO A 37 28.87 6.82 10.02
N LYS A 38 28.39 8.04 9.76
CA LYS A 38 27.97 8.99 10.79
C LYS A 38 26.95 8.28 11.68
N THR A 39 27.16 8.43 12.98
CA THR A 39 26.34 7.89 14.07
C THR A 39 24.86 7.89 13.70
N PRO A 40 24.15 6.76 13.85
CA PRO A 40 22.76 6.65 13.40
C PRO A 40 21.92 7.77 14.03
N PRO A 41 21.11 8.50 13.25
CA PRO A 41 20.32 9.61 13.76
C PRO A 41 19.41 9.13 14.88
N LYS A 42 19.46 9.82 16.03
CA LYS A 42 18.70 9.46 17.24
C LYS A 42 17.17 9.54 17.05
N THR A 43 16.70 10.18 15.99
CA THR A 43 15.28 10.43 15.72
C THR A 43 14.82 9.70 14.46
N ILE A 44 13.74 8.92 14.57
CA ILE A 44 13.08 8.29 13.42
C ILE A 44 12.58 9.35 12.42
N THR A 45 12.86 9.14 11.13
CA THR A 45 12.35 10.01 10.06
C THR A 45 10.83 9.89 9.94
N ILE A 46 10.16 10.88 9.33
CA ILE A 46 8.69 10.81 9.20
C ILE A 46 8.24 9.65 8.32
N ASN A 47 8.97 9.35 7.23
CA ASN A 47 8.69 8.20 6.36
C ASN A 47 8.83 6.88 7.13
N SER A 48 9.92 6.72 7.89
CA SER A 48 10.13 5.52 8.71
C SER A 48 9.09 5.37 9.81
N LEU A 49 8.60 6.47 10.37
CA LEU A 49 7.52 6.46 11.35
C LEU A 49 6.19 6.01 10.71
N SER A 50 5.83 6.61 9.57
CA SER A 50 4.62 6.24 8.80
C SER A 50 4.63 4.76 8.42
N MET A 51 5.73 4.27 7.83
CA MET A 51 5.88 2.85 7.47
C MET A 51 5.78 1.91 8.68
N GLU A 52 6.30 2.31 9.85
CA GLU A 52 6.21 1.50 11.08
C GLU A 52 4.78 1.46 11.62
N VAL A 53 4.04 2.59 11.57
CA VAL A 53 2.62 2.65 11.94
C VAL A 53 1.79 1.75 11.02
N ASN A 54 1.98 1.84 9.70
CA ASN A 54 1.27 0.99 8.74
C ASN A 54 1.53 -0.50 9.00
N ALA A 55 2.78 -0.88 9.28
CA ALA A 55 3.12 -2.26 9.63
C ALA A 55 2.45 -2.70 10.94
N LEU A 56 2.44 -1.85 11.98
CA LEU A 56 1.78 -2.14 13.25
C LEU A 56 0.26 -2.29 13.09
N GLN A 57 -0.39 -1.42 12.31
CA GLN A 57 -1.82 -1.52 12.01
C GLN A 57 -2.14 -2.85 11.32
N ALA A 58 -1.41 -3.21 10.26
CA ALA A 58 -1.62 -4.47 9.55
C ALA A 58 -1.46 -5.68 10.48
N LEU A 59 -0.41 -5.72 11.31
CA LEU A 59 -0.20 -6.80 12.28
C LEU A 59 -1.33 -6.85 13.34
N HIS A 60 -1.80 -5.69 13.80
CA HIS A 60 -2.91 -5.59 14.75
C HIS A 60 -4.23 -6.09 14.14
N GLN A 61 -4.56 -5.65 12.92
CA GLN A 61 -5.76 -6.04 12.16
C GLN A 61 -5.79 -7.54 11.86
N LEU A 62 -4.64 -8.13 11.51
CA LEU A 62 -4.48 -9.57 11.30
C LEU A 62 -4.56 -10.40 12.59
N GLN A 63 -4.51 -9.76 13.76
CA GLN A 63 -4.56 -10.40 15.08
C GLN A 63 -3.56 -11.55 15.22
N VAL A 64 -2.32 -11.34 14.78
CA VAL A 64 -1.30 -12.40 14.72
C VAL A 64 -0.86 -12.87 16.10
N SER A 65 -0.69 -14.18 16.27
CA SER A 65 -0.15 -14.78 17.49
C SER A 65 1.36 -14.52 17.62
N GLU A 66 1.92 -14.77 18.81
CA GLU A 66 3.37 -14.67 19.05
C GLU A 66 4.19 -15.57 18.11
N SER A 67 3.74 -16.80 17.85
CA SER A 67 4.42 -17.70 16.91
C SER A 67 4.36 -17.18 15.47
N GLN A 68 3.22 -16.63 15.06
CA GLN A 68 3.05 -16.02 13.74
C GLN A 68 3.92 -14.76 13.61
N LEU A 69 3.97 -13.90 14.63
CA LEU A 69 4.82 -12.70 14.68
C LEU A 69 6.30 -13.04 14.51
N ASN A 70 6.81 -14.05 15.21
CA ASN A 70 8.20 -14.48 15.06
C ASN A 70 8.51 -14.91 13.62
N GLN A 71 7.60 -15.68 13.00
CA GLN A 71 7.78 -16.16 11.64
C GLN A 71 7.71 -15.01 10.61
N LEU A 72 6.75 -14.11 10.76
CA LEU A 72 6.61 -12.92 9.91
C LEU A 72 7.80 -11.98 10.06
N GLN A 73 8.31 -11.77 11.27
CA GLN A 73 9.51 -10.97 11.51
C GLN A 73 10.70 -11.53 10.71
N LYS A 74 10.95 -12.84 10.81
CA LYS A 74 12.04 -13.50 10.07
C LYS A 74 11.89 -13.32 8.56
N TRP A 75 10.70 -13.59 8.01
CA TRP A 75 10.47 -13.43 6.58
C TRP A 75 10.59 -11.98 6.12
N ALA A 76 10.17 -11.01 6.94
CA ALA A 76 10.32 -9.59 6.61
C ALA A 76 11.80 -9.17 6.57
N GLU A 77 12.63 -9.67 7.49
CA GLU A 77 14.10 -9.44 7.46
C GLU A 77 14.74 -10.00 6.18
N GLU A 78 14.26 -11.14 5.69
CA GLU A 78 14.72 -11.78 4.46
C GLU A 78 14.19 -11.10 3.18
N SER A 79 13.04 -10.42 3.27
CA SER A 79 12.27 -9.96 2.11
C SER A 79 12.30 -8.45 1.87
N MET A 80 12.63 -7.66 2.88
CA MET A 80 12.69 -6.20 2.75
C MET A 80 13.83 -5.78 1.79
N PRO A 81 13.68 -4.66 1.07
CA PRO A 81 14.78 -4.09 0.30
C PRO A 81 15.92 -3.69 1.23
N LYS A 82 17.16 -4.06 0.88
CA LYS A 82 18.34 -3.83 1.74
C LYS A 82 18.74 -2.35 1.82
N ASP A 83 18.61 -1.64 0.71
CA ASP A 83 19.03 -0.24 0.60
C ASP A 83 18.06 0.50 -0.30
N GLN A 84 17.16 1.29 0.28
CA GLN A 84 16.30 2.18 -0.47
C GLN A 84 16.53 3.61 0.01
N GLN A 85 17.20 4.41 -0.82
CA GLN A 85 17.30 5.84 -0.60
C GLN A 85 15.92 6.45 -0.82
N ARG A 86 15.38 7.07 0.23
CA ARG A 86 14.07 7.72 0.22
C ARG A 86 14.25 9.23 0.28
N LYS A 87 13.41 9.96 -0.45
CA LYS A 87 13.33 11.42 -0.36
C LYS A 87 12.92 11.81 1.06
N PRO A 88 13.50 12.86 1.66
CA PRO A 88 13.08 13.32 2.98
C PRO A 88 11.60 13.71 2.97
N GLY A 89 10.80 13.07 3.82
CA GLY A 89 9.40 13.43 3.98
C GLY A 89 9.22 14.77 4.71
N LYS A 90 8.10 15.44 4.44
CA LYS A 90 7.68 16.71 5.07
C LYS A 90 6.28 16.56 5.65
N ALA A 91 6.13 16.87 6.93
CA ALA A 91 4.85 16.90 7.64
C ALA A 91 4.93 17.92 8.77
N SER A 92 3.78 18.36 9.30
CA SER A 92 3.77 19.22 10.48
C SER A 92 4.29 18.48 11.72
N LYS A 93 4.57 19.24 12.78
CA LYS A 93 4.88 18.68 14.10
C LYS A 93 3.65 17.93 14.66
N GLU A 94 2.45 18.46 14.47
CA GLU A 94 1.20 17.87 14.95
C GLU A 94 0.96 16.48 14.33
N TYR A 95 1.09 16.36 13.01
CA TYR A 95 0.98 15.08 12.31
C TYR A 95 2.00 14.04 12.82
N ARG A 96 3.26 14.46 13.01
CA ARG A 96 4.30 13.60 13.56
C ARG A 96 3.96 13.13 14.97
N ASP A 97 3.54 14.04 15.84
CA ASP A 97 3.20 13.74 17.23
C ASP A 97 2.03 12.74 17.28
N LYS A 98 1.01 12.92 16.43
CA LYS A 98 -0.11 11.97 16.30
C LYS A 98 0.28 10.60 15.77
N LEU A 99 1.18 10.51 14.80
CA LEU A 99 1.75 9.22 14.40
C LEU A 99 2.54 8.54 15.52
N GLN A 100 3.22 9.30 16.39
CA GLN A 100 3.91 8.73 17.55
C GLN A 100 2.93 8.21 18.61
N GLU A 101 1.85 8.94 18.87
CA GLU A 101 0.76 8.50 19.74
C GLU A 101 0.13 7.21 19.22
N LEU A 102 -0.24 7.18 17.92
CA LEU A 102 -0.81 6.00 17.28
C LEU A 102 0.15 4.80 17.32
N ARG A 103 1.44 5.01 16.99
CA ARG A 103 2.47 3.97 17.11
C ARG A 103 2.52 3.37 18.51
N LYS A 104 2.49 4.22 19.55
CA LYS A 104 2.53 3.76 20.95
C LYS A 104 1.28 2.97 21.30
N ALA A 105 0.10 3.48 20.96
CA ALA A 105 -1.17 2.80 21.20
C ALA A 105 -1.23 1.40 20.53
N LEU A 106 -0.77 1.31 19.28
CA LEU A 106 -0.67 0.05 18.54
C LEU A 106 0.35 -0.94 19.16
N GLN A 107 1.47 -0.44 19.68
CA GLN A 107 2.45 -1.29 20.38
C GLN A 107 1.88 -1.85 21.67
N ASP A 108 1.16 -1.02 22.43
CA ASP A 108 0.55 -1.41 23.70
C ASP A 108 -0.63 -2.38 23.49
N ALA A 109 -1.37 -2.25 22.38
CA ALA A 109 -2.46 -3.12 21.92
C ALA A 109 -3.58 -3.37 22.96
N LYS A 110 -3.83 -2.39 23.85
CA LYS A 110 -4.77 -2.53 24.99
C LYS A 110 -6.09 -1.81 24.82
N ASP A 111 -6.14 -0.78 23.98
CA ASP A 111 -7.28 0.14 23.90
C ASP A 111 -7.68 0.33 22.44
N GLY A 112 -8.67 -0.45 21.99
CA GLY A 112 -9.17 -0.41 20.62
C GLY A 112 -9.85 0.91 20.27
N ASP A 113 -10.55 1.52 21.23
CA ASP A 113 -11.25 2.79 21.02
C ASP A 113 -10.26 3.94 20.85
N LEU A 114 -9.20 3.96 21.66
CA LEU A 114 -8.10 4.91 21.52
C LEU A 114 -7.40 4.75 20.16
N ILE A 115 -7.12 3.51 19.73
CA ILE A 115 -6.52 3.25 18.42
C ILE A 115 -7.42 3.78 17.31
N ALA A 116 -8.72 3.45 17.32
CA ALA A 116 -9.67 3.92 16.31
C ALA A 116 -9.76 5.45 16.26
N LYS A 117 -9.79 6.11 17.43
CA LYS A 117 -9.75 7.57 17.53
C LYS A 117 -8.47 8.15 16.91
N LEU A 118 -7.30 7.62 17.26
CA LEU A 118 -6.02 8.12 16.77
C LEU A 118 -5.85 7.89 15.26
N VAL A 119 -6.38 6.80 14.71
CA VAL A 119 -6.45 6.59 13.26
C VAL A 119 -7.26 7.71 12.61
N GLY A 120 -8.48 7.98 13.08
CA GLY A 120 -9.30 9.07 12.54
C GLY A 120 -8.66 10.45 12.67
N GLU A 121 -7.93 10.73 13.75
CA GLU A 121 -7.18 11.99 13.91
C GLU A 121 -6.01 12.11 12.93
N VAL A 122 -5.25 11.03 12.71
CA VAL A 122 -4.16 10.99 11.72
C VAL A 122 -4.72 11.16 10.31
N ASP A 123 -5.82 10.49 9.97
CA ASP A 123 -6.49 10.59 8.67
C ASP A 123 -6.98 12.01 8.41
N ALA A 124 -7.63 12.64 9.39
CA ALA A 124 -8.09 14.02 9.29
C ALA A 124 -6.92 15.00 9.09
N LEU A 125 -5.78 14.78 9.76
CA LEU A 125 -4.58 15.59 9.56
C LEU A 125 -3.92 15.32 8.20
N HIS A 126 -3.95 14.07 7.71
CA HIS A 126 -3.43 13.73 6.39
C HIS A 126 -4.16 14.51 5.30
N GLU A 127 -5.49 14.52 5.34
CA GLU A 127 -6.31 15.26 4.37
C GLU A 127 -6.14 16.78 4.48
N LYS A 128 -6.05 17.29 5.71
CA LYS A 128 -5.90 18.72 5.98
C LYS A 128 -4.52 19.25 5.55
N GLU A 129 -3.45 18.52 5.85
CA GLU A 129 -2.08 19.00 5.68
C GLU A 129 -1.40 18.50 4.39
N LYS A 130 -1.89 17.40 3.82
CA LYS A 130 -1.32 16.72 2.63
C LYS A 130 0.20 16.52 2.77
N PRO A 131 0.66 15.80 3.81
CA PRO A 131 2.08 15.63 4.06
C PRO A 131 2.75 14.95 2.86
N THR A 132 3.97 15.40 2.53
CA THR A 132 4.77 14.78 1.46
C THR A 132 5.57 13.64 2.05
N LEU A 133 5.12 12.40 1.85
CA LEU A 133 5.80 11.21 2.36
C LEU A 133 6.37 10.39 1.20
N ASP A 134 7.56 9.82 1.42
CA ASP A 134 8.13 8.78 0.57
C ASP A 134 8.14 7.47 1.37
N ASP A 135 6.94 6.99 1.67
CA ASP A 135 6.65 5.81 2.48
C ASP A 135 6.02 4.67 1.68
N ARG A 136 5.91 4.83 0.35
CA ARG A 136 5.48 3.76 -0.55
C ARG A 136 6.41 2.55 -0.43
N VAL A 137 5.82 1.37 -0.37
CA VAL A 137 6.54 0.10 -0.25
C VAL A 137 6.37 -0.67 -1.54
N GLU A 138 7.47 -0.91 -2.24
CA GLU A 138 7.49 -1.75 -3.43
C GLU A 138 7.52 -3.23 -3.02
N ILE A 139 6.66 -4.04 -3.64
CA ILE A 139 6.63 -5.47 -3.36
C ILE A 139 7.86 -6.15 -3.97
N THR A 140 8.73 -6.70 -3.12
CA THR A 140 9.93 -7.43 -3.55
C THR A 140 9.59 -8.83 -4.05
N GLU A 141 10.48 -9.41 -4.86
CA GLU A 141 10.31 -10.80 -5.33
C GLU A 141 10.37 -11.81 -4.18
N ALA A 142 11.20 -11.55 -3.16
CA ALA A 142 11.26 -12.38 -1.97
C ALA A 142 9.93 -12.33 -1.18
N ALA A 143 9.37 -11.13 -1.02
CA ALA A 143 8.10 -10.94 -0.35
C ALA A 143 6.94 -11.61 -1.10
N ARG A 144 6.90 -11.56 -2.44
CA ARG A 144 5.89 -12.27 -3.24
C ARG A 144 5.86 -13.76 -2.92
N LYS A 145 7.04 -14.39 -2.84
CA LYS A 145 7.14 -15.83 -2.54
C LYS A 145 6.68 -16.12 -1.12
N ARG A 146 7.13 -15.33 -0.15
CA ARG A 146 6.80 -15.50 1.27
C ARG A 146 5.35 -15.17 1.61
N ALA A 147 4.71 -14.26 0.89
CA ALA A 147 3.33 -13.87 1.15
C ALA A 147 2.34 -15.03 1.00
N VAL A 148 2.56 -15.94 0.05
CA VAL A 148 1.74 -17.14 -0.09
C VAL A 148 1.93 -18.09 1.11
N GLU A 149 3.15 -18.20 1.64
CA GLU A 149 3.41 -18.94 2.87
C GLU A 149 2.78 -18.27 4.10
N ALA A 150 2.85 -16.93 4.17
CA ALA A 150 2.23 -16.14 5.23
C ALA A 150 0.71 -16.23 5.22
N TYR A 151 0.08 -16.26 4.05
CA TYR A 151 -1.37 -16.48 3.94
C TYR A 151 -1.77 -17.84 4.54
N ARG A 152 -1.01 -18.90 4.25
CA ARG A 152 -1.25 -20.25 4.82
C ARG A 152 -0.99 -20.35 6.32
N LEU A 153 -0.20 -19.43 6.87
CA LEU A 153 0.09 -19.35 8.29
C LEU A 153 -1.09 -18.76 9.09
N LEU A 154 -1.97 -17.98 8.44
CA LEU A 154 -3.15 -17.39 9.07
C LEU A 154 -4.25 -18.43 9.28
N LYS A 155 -4.98 -18.28 10.39
CA LYS A 155 -6.18 -19.06 10.66
C LYS A 155 -7.34 -18.52 9.81
N PRO A 156 -8.32 -19.35 9.41
CA PRO A 156 -9.49 -18.89 8.67
C PRO A 156 -10.22 -17.71 9.34
N GLY A 157 -10.37 -17.74 10.68
CA GLY A 157 -10.98 -16.64 11.43
C GLY A 157 -10.20 -15.33 11.38
N GLN A 158 -8.86 -15.38 11.30
CA GLN A 158 -8.03 -14.17 11.14
C GLN A 158 -8.22 -13.57 9.75
N VAL A 159 -8.27 -14.41 8.71
CA VAL A 159 -8.52 -13.98 7.33
C VAL A 159 -9.91 -13.34 7.22
N ALA A 160 -10.94 -13.98 7.78
CA ALA A 160 -12.30 -13.44 7.77
C ALA A 160 -12.41 -12.11 8.53
N ALA A 161 -11.80 -11.99 9.71
CA ALA A 161 -11.78 -10.76 10.50
C ALA A 161 -11.05 -9.63 9.77
N TYR A 162 -9.91 -9.92 9.15
CA TYR A 162 -9.15 -8.96 8.35
C TYR A 162 -9.96 -8.47 7.14
N LEU A 163 -10.51 -9.40 6.36
CA LEU A 163 -11.36 -9.07 5.21
C LEU A 163 -12.57 -8.23 5.60
N GLY A 164 -13.20 -8.53 6.76
CA GLY A 164 -14.30 -7.73 7.28
C GLY A 164 -13.92 -6.27 7.58
N GLN A 165 -12.65 -6.00 7.92
CA GLN A 165 -12.15 -4.65 8.17
C GLN A 165 -11.81 -3.88 6.89
N ILE A 166 -11.47 -4.58 5.81
CA ILE A 166 -11.06 -3.97 4.54
C ILE A 166 -12.09 -4.14 3.42
N ALA A 167 -13.28 -4.68 3.72
CA ALA A 167 -14.28 -5.06 2.72
C ALA A 167 -14.64 -3.90 1.76
N ASP A 168 -14.77 -2.69 2.28
CA ASP A 168 -15.12 -1.48 1.50
C ASP A 168 -13.99 -1.05 0.54
N SER A 169 -12.77 -1.55 0.73
CA SER A 169 -11.60 -1.28 -0.12
C SER A 169 -11.33 -2.39 -1.14
N ILE A 170 -12.12 -3.47 -1.13
CA ILE A 170 -12.00 -4.55 -2.10
C ILE A 170 -12.97 -4.28 -3.24
N HIS A 171 -12.40 -3.98 -4.41
CA HIS A 171 -13.17 -3.69 -5.61
C HIS A 171 -13.01 -4.81 -6.63
N ASP A 172 -14.07 -5.07 -7.40
CA ASP A 172 -13.97 -5.96 -8.54
C ASP A 172 -13.08 -5.30 -9.61
N PRO A 173 -12.05 -5.99 -10.13
CA PRO A 173 -11.14 -5.42 -11.11
C PRO A 173 -11.81 -5.07 -12.44
N ARG A 174 -12.94 -5.69 -12.77
CA ARG A 174 -13.76 -5.33 -13.93
C ARG A 174 -14.42 -3.97 -13.71
N ASP A 175 -15.04 -3.78 -12.56
CA ASP A 175 -15.69 -2.51 -12.21
C ASP A 175 -14.65 -1.38 -12.17
N LEU A 176 -13.49 -1.61 -11.53
CA LEU A 176 -12.37 -0.66 -11.53
C LEU A 176 -11.93 -0.28 -12.95
N LEU A 177 -11.86 -1.25 -13.87
CA LEU A 177 -11.49 -0.99 -15.26
C LEU A 177 -12.55 -0.19 -16.00
N LEU A 178 -13.84 -0.49 -15.80
CA LEU A 178 -14.93 0.26 -16.44
C LEU A 178 -14.96 1.71 -15.95
N ASP A 179 -14.84 1.92 -14.64
CA ASP A 179 -14.76 3.27 -14.07
C ASP A 179 -13.55 4.03 -14.61
N ALA A 180 -12.38 3.37 -14.65
CA ALA A 180 -11.15 3.97 -15.18
C ALA A 180 -11.28 4.36 -16.67
N LEU A 181 -12.02 3.60 -17.49
CA LEU A 181 -12.25 3.92 -18.91
C LEU A 181 -13.02 5.23 -19.09
N GLU A 182 -13.90 5.59 -18.15
CA GLU A 182 -14.57 6.88 -18.14
C GLU A 182 -13.68 7.99 -17.60
N ASP A 183 -13.00 7.75 -16.47
CA ASP A 183 -12.18 8.74 -15.78
C ASP A 183 -11.03 9.26 -16.66
N VAL A 184 -10.33 8.36 -17.37
CA VAL A 184 -9.17 8.73 -18.21
C VAL A 184 -9.52 9.67 -19.36
N ARG A 185 -10.80 9.77 -19.73
CA ARG A 185 -11.28 10.71 -20.75
C ARG A 185 -11.40 12.13 -20.23
N ASN A 186 -11.50 12.31 -18.91
CA ASN A 186 -11.63 13.59 -18.24
C ASN A 186 -10.32 14.09 -17.60
N MET A 187 -9.29 13.22 -17.53
CA MET A 187 -7.96 13.60 -17.04
C MET A 187 -7.27 14.59 -17.97
N ASN A 188 -6.50 15.52 -17.42
CA ASN A 188 -5.59 16.33 -18.23
C ASN A 188 -4.39 15.47 -18.73
N GLU A 189 -3.51 16.06 -19.53
CA GLU A 189 -2.39 15.32 -20.14
C GLU A 189 -1.27 14.95 -19.16
N GLU A 190 -1.09 15.74 -18.10
CA GLU A 190 -0.10 15.49 -17.06
C GLU A 190 -0.55 14.32 -16.19
N ASP A 191 -1.76 14.40 -15.63
CA ASP A 191 -2.37 13.33 -14.83
C ASP A 191 -2.42 12.00 -15.59
N TRP A 192 -2.75 12.05 -16.88
CA TRP A 192 -2.79 10.85 -17.72
C TRP A 192 -1.44 10.15 -17.84
N LYS A 193 -0.37 10.92 -18.07
CA LYS A 193 0.99 10.37 -18.21
C LYS A 193 1.44 9.69 -16.93
N ASP A 194 1.07 10.26 -15.79
CA ASP A 194 1.46 9.77 -14.48
C ASP A 194 0.60 8.59 -14.03
N GLN A 195 -0.73 8.68 -14.18
CA GLN A 195 -1.67 7.73 -13.59
C GLN A 195 -1.97 6.50 -14.46
N ARG A 196 -1.83 6.58 -15.79
CA ARG A 196 -2.18 5.45 -16.69
C ARG A 196 -1.50 4.14 -16.28
N GLY A 197 -0.19 4.22 -15.99
CA GLY A 197 0.60 3.05 -15.60
C GLY A 197 0.16 2.51 -14.23
N GLU A 198 -0.06 3.41 -13.28
CA GLU A 198 -0.48 3.06 -11.92
C GLU A 198 -1.86 2.39 -11.89
N ILE A 199 -2.84 2.94 -12.62
CA ILE A 199 -4.18 2.37 -12.77
C ILE A 199 -4.10 0.95 -13.38
N ALA A 200 -3.34 0.80 -14.47
CA ALA A 200 -3.19 -0.50 -15.13
C ALA A 200 -2.50 -1.53 -14.23
N ASP A 201 -1.50 -1.11 -13.47
CA ASP A 201 -0.78 -1.95 -12.51
C ASP A 201 -1.65 -2.33 -11.31
N GLU A 202 -2.50 -1.42 -10.82
CA GLU A 202 -3.44 -1.69 -9.74
C GLU A 202 -4.50 -2.72 -10.15
N ILE A 203 -5.22 -2.47 -11.24
CA ILE A 203 -6.26 -3.36 -11.74
C ILE A 203 -5.69 -4.75 -12.05
N SER A 204 -4.50 -4.80 -12.68
CA SER A 204 -3.87 -6.09 -12.98
C SER A 204 -3.48 -6.86 -11.73
N ARG A 205 -2.98 -6.20 -10.67
CA ARG A 205 -2.69 -6.85 -9.38
C ARG A 205 -3.95 -7.34 -8.68
N ALA A 206 -5.04 -6.58 -8.71
CA ALA A 206 -6.32 -7.04 -8.18
C ALA A 206 -6.80 -8.31 -8.91
N ALA A 207 -6.67 -8.32 -10.23
CA ALA A 207 -7.11 -9.44 -11.06
C ALA A 207 -6.26 -10.72 -10.92
N VAL A 208 -4.93 -10.60 -10.90
CA VAL A 208 -4.02 -11.78 -10.96
C VAL A 208 -3.13 -11.96 -9.72
N GLY A 209 -3.33 -11.15 -8.69
CA GLY A 209 -2.61 -11.23 -7.42
C GLY A 209 -1.11 -11.03 -7.57
N LEU A 210 -0.33 -11.91 -6.93
CA LEU A 210 1.13 -11.82 -6.87
C LEU A 210 1.87 -12.36 -8.10
N ASN A 211 1.17 -12.79 -9.15
CA ASN A 211 1.82 -13.30 -10.35
C ASN A 211 2.40 -12.15 -11.20
N ALA A 212 3.65 -11.77 -10.94
CA ALA A 212 4.29 -10.62 -11.58
C ALA A 212 4.30 -10.68 -13.11
N ALA A 213 4.50 -11.87 -13.70
CA ALA A 213 4.50 -12.03 -15.16
C ALA A 213 3.11 -11.79 -15.76
N LYS A 214 2.07 -12.38 -15.16
CA LYS A 214 0.68 -12.16 -15.58
C LYS A 214 0.24 -10.71 -15.33
N ALA A 215 0.61 -10.13 -14.19
CA ALA A 215 0.24 -8.76 -13.83
C ALA A 215 0.84 -7.78 -14.85
N LYS A 216 2.13 -7.92 -15.17
CA LYS A 216 2.78 -7.11 -16.21
C LYS A 216 2.12 -7.25 -17.58
N ALA A 217 1.81 -8.48 -17.99
CA ALA A 217 1.16 -8.73 -19.29
C ALA A 217 -0.25 -8.13 -19.36
N MET A 218 -1.03 -8.25 -18.28
CA MET A 218 -2.38 -7.70 -18.18
C MET A 218 -2.36 -6.17 -18.07
N SER A 219 -1.47 -5.59 -17.27
CA SER A 219 -1.27 -4.13 -17.16
C SER A 219 -1.00 -3.50 -18.53
N ALA A 220 -0.12 -4.11 -19.35
CA ALA A 220 0.13 -3.63 -20.70
C ALA A 220 -1.14 -3.61 -21.58
N GLN A 221 -1.99 -4.64 -21.49
CA GLN A 221 -3.24 -4.71 -22.24
C GLN A 221 -4.28 -3.70 -21.72
N ILE A 222 -4.36 -3.51 -20.39
CA ILE A 222 -5.22 -2.50 -19.77
C ILE A 222 -4.78 -1.10 -20.23
N ALA A 223 -3.49 -0.79 -20.20
CA ALA A 223 -2.97 0.51 -20.65
C ALA A 223 -3.30 0.79 -22.13
N VAL A 224 -3.28 -0.23 -23.00
CA VAL A 224 -3.73 -0.12 -24.40
C VAL A 224 -5.22 0.20 -24.46
N LEU A 225 -6.05 -0.49 -23.69
CA LEU A 225 -7.50 -0.24 -23.67
C LEU A 225 -7.84 1.15 -23.15
N LEU A 226 -7.21 1.59 -22.05
CA LEU A 226 -7.36 2.95 -21.51
C LEU A 226 -6.93 4.01 -22.54
N THR A 227 -5.82 3.77 -23.26
CA THR A 227 -5.34 4.68 -24.32
C THR A 227 -6.35 4.77 -25.47
N ARG A 228 -6.94 3.64 -25.88
CA ARG A 228 -8.03 3.61 -26.88
C ARG A 228 -9.22 4.43 -26.41
N ALA A 229 -9.71 4.19 -25.20
CA ALA A 229 -10.88 4.90 -24.64
C ALA A 229 -10.66 6.42 -24.57
N ARG A 230 -9.49 6.86 -24.09
CA ARG A 230 -9.11 8.28 -24.05
C ARG A 230 -9.06 8.93 -25.43
N GLY A 231 -8.62 8.19 -26.45
CA GLY A 231 -8.51 8.69 -27.82
C GLY A 231 -9.84 8.86 -28.57
N LEU A 232 -10.94 8.29 -28.05
CA LEU A 232 -12.26 8.40 -28.68
C LEU A 232 -12.97 9.70 -28.30
N SER A 233 -13.66 10.31 -29.28
CA SER A 233 -14.60 11.38 -28.97
C SER A 233 -15.76 10.86 -28.11
N LYS A 234 -16.52 11.77 -27.48
CA LYS A 234 -17.69 11.39 -26.65
C LYS A 234 -18.72 10.59 -27.42
N ALA A 235 -19.01 10.94 -28.67
CA ALA A 235 -19.98 10.22 -29.49
C ALA A 235 -19.47 8.83 -29.89
N GLU A 236 -18.19 8.72 -30.26
CA GLU A 236 -17.59 7.43 -30.62
C GLU A 236 -17.47 6.48 -29.43
N PHE A 237 -17.08 7.00 -28.27
CA PHE A 237 -17.03 6.21 -27.04
C PHE A 237 -18.41 5.64 -26.69
N GLN A 238 -19.46 6.47 -26.74
CA GLN A 238 -20.83 6.02 -26.50
C GLN A 238 -21.28 4.97 -27.53
N LYS A 239 -20.91 5.14 -28.80
CA LYS A 239 -21.21 4.15 -29.87
C LYS A 239 -20.46 2.84 -29.68
N GLN A 240 -19.22 2.89 -29.17
CA GLN A 240 -18.35 1.72 -28.94
C GLN A 240 -18.45 1.17 -27.51
N HIS A 241 -19.33 1.71 -26.66
CA HIS A 241 -19.37 1.37 -25.23
C HIS A 241 -19.47 -0.12 -24.99
N ALA A 242 -20.44 -0.79 -25.63
CA ALA A 242 -20.63 -2.24 -25.50
C ALA A 242 -19.41 -3.06 -25.97
N GLU A 243 -18.69 -2.60 -27.01
CA GLU A 243 -17.47 -3.26 -27.48
C GLU A 243 -16.33 -3.10 -26.47
N ILE A 244 -16.17 -1.90 -25.91
CA ILE A 244 -15.15 -1.60 -24.90
C ILE A 244 -15.41 -2.39 -23.61
N GLU A 245 -16.66 -2.43 -23.16
CA GLU A 245 -17.08 -3.19 -21.98
C GLU A 245 -16.87 -4.70 -22.19
N SER A 246 -17.19 -5.22 -23.39
CA SER A 246 -16.89 -6.60 -23.75
C SER A 246 -15.37 -6.87 -23.76
N ALA A 247 -14.57 -5.94 -24.26
CA ALA A 247 -13.12 -6.06 -24.27
C ALA A 247 -12.54 -6.07 -22.84
N ALA A 248 -13.04 -5.18 -21.96
CA ALA A 248 -12.69 -5.14 -20.55
C ALA A 248 -13.05 -6.45 -19.85
N SER A 249 -14.29 -6.95 -20.04
CA SER A 249 -14.76 -8.21 -19.47
C SER A 249 -13.91 -9.40 -19.92
N LYS A 250 -13.57 -9.48 -21.21
CA LYS A 250 -12.70 -10.54 -21.76
C LYS A 250 -11.28 -10.45 -21.22
N LEU A 251 -10.78 -9.23 -21.02
CA LEU A 251 -9.43 -8.98 -20.53
C LEU A 251 -9.26 -9.40 -19.07
N ILE A 252 -10.20 -9.01 -18.20
CA ILE A 252 -10.20 -9.39 -16.78
C ILE A 252 -10.55 -10.88 -16.63
N GLY A 253 -11.47 -11.38 -17.46
CA GLY A 253 -12.01 -12.74 -17.37
C GLY A 253 -13.01 -12.89 -16.23
N ASP A 254 -13.30 -14.14 -15.89
CA ASP A 254 -14.15 -14.51 -14.76
C ASP A 254 -13.26 -14.87 -13.57
N ILE A 255 -13.27 -14.00 -12.56
CA ILE A 255 -12.52 -14.17 -11.32
C ILE A 255 -13.53 -14.50 -10.24
N SER A 256 -13.37 -15.63 -9.56
CA SER A 256 -14.28 -15.97 -8.48
C SER A 256 -14.04 -15.03 -7.27
N PRO A 257 -15.08 -14.72 -6.47
CA PRO A 257 -14.91 -13.89 -5.28
C PRO A 257 -13.82 -14.41 -4.34
N GLU A 258 -13.69 -15.73 -4.19
CA GLU A 258 -12.66 -16.34 -3.33
C GLU A 258 -11.24 -16.07 -3.84
N VAL A 259 -11.04 -16.09 -5.16
CA VAL A 259 -9.73 -15.76 -5.77
C VAL A 259 -9.42 -14.28 -5.56
N LEU A 260 -10.39 -13.38 -5.76
CA LEU A 260 -10.22 -11.94 -5.55
C LEU A 260 -9.84 -11.63 -4.09
N LEU A 261 -10.61 -12.15 -3.13
CA LEU A 261 -10.35 -11.95 -1.70
C LEU A 261 -8.97 -12.50 -1.31
N ARG A 262 -8.60 -13.68 -1.81
CA ARG A 262 -7.28 -14.26 -1.57
C ARG A 262 -6.16 -13.40 -2.16
N ASN A 263 -6.31 -12.96 -3.41
CA ASN A 263 -5.33 -12.11 -4.08
C ASN A 263 -5.08 -10.84 -3.26
N GLN A 264 -6.13 -10.21 -2.74
CA GLN A 264 -6.02 -9.01 -1.91
C GLN A 264 -5.18 -9.28 -0.65
N VAL A 265 -5.50 -10.32 0.13
CA VAL A 265 -4.75 -10.63 1.36
C VAL A 265 -3.30 -11.00 1.05
N GLU A 266 -3.04 -11.76 -0.02
CA GLU A 266 -1.67 -12.08 -0.44
C GLU A 266 -0.88 -10.82 -0.83
N VAL A 267 -1.50 -9.86 -1.54
CA VAL A 267 -0.89 -8.57 -1.88
C VAL A 267 -0.56 -7.75 -0.62
N ASP A 268 -1.49 -7.65 0.32
CA ASP A 268 -1.27 -6.90 1.56
C ASP A 268 -0.19 -7.53 2.44
N LEU A 269 -0.13 -8.86 2.51
CA LEU A 269 0.96 -9.59 3.16
C LEU A 269 2.30 -9.37 2.45
N ALA A 270 2.33 -9.33 1.12
CA ALA A 270 3.56 -9.07 0.37
C ALA A 270 4.07 -7.63 0.59
N MET A 271 3.18 -6.65 0.68
CA MET A 271 3.53 -5.28 1.07
C MET A 271 4.06 -5.23 2.51
N LEU A 272 3.38 -5.90 3.45
CA LEU A 272 3.81 -6.00 4.83
C LEU A 272 5.22 -6.61 4.93
N LEU A 273 5.51 -7.69 4.21
CA LEU A 273 6.82 -8.35 4.22
C LEU A 273 7.90 -7.54 3.48
N SER A 274 7.52 -6.70 2.52
CA SER A 274 8.45 -5.79 1.83
C SER A 274 8.74 -4.52 2.62
N ASN A 275 7.92 -4.19 3.62
CA ASN A 275 8.08 -2.97 4.40
C ASN A 275 9.31 -3.09 5.33
N PRO A 276 10.32 -2.21 5.19
CA PRO A 276 11.56 -2.29 5.96
C PRO A 276 11.38 -2.02 7.47
N ARG A 277 10.20 -1.59 7.90
CA ARG A 277 9.85 -1.35 9.32
C ARG A 277 9.10 -2.50 9.95
N THR A 278 8.65 -3.49 9.19
CA THR A 278 7.93 -4.67 9.71
C THR A 278 8.74 -5.46 10.74
N PRO A 279 10.06 -5.71 10.57
CA PRO A 279 10.83 -6.40 11.60
C PRO A 279 10.83 -5.65 12.95
N GLN A 280 10.94 -4.32 12.90
CA GLN A 280 10.91 -3.48 14.11
C GLN A 280 9.52 -3.50 14.76
N ALA A 281 8.46 -3.39 13.97
CA ALA A 281 7.08 -3.46 14.44
C ALA A 281 6.79 -4.80 15.13
N ALA A 282 7.17 -5.91 14.51
CA ALA A 282 6.98 -7.25 15.08
C ALA A 282 7.73 -7.43 16.41
N ARG A 283 9.00 -6.99 16.50
CA ARG A 283 9.77 -7.03 17.75
C ARG A 283 9.13 -6.22 18.87
N ALA A 284 8.53 -5.07 18.55
CA ALA A 284 7.84 -4.25 19.55
C ALA A 284 6.63 -4.99 20.14
N LEU A 285 5.80 -5.63 19.30
CA LEU A 285 4.65 -6.42 19.74
C LEU A 285 5.06 -7.66 20.55
N LEU A 286 6.13 -8.36 20.13
CA LEU A 286 6.70 -9.49 20.87
C LEU A 286 7.19 -9.09 22.27
N LYS A 287 7.81 -7.91 22.39
CA LYS A 287 8.27 -7.37 23.67
C LYS A 287 7.10 -7.11 24.62
N VAL A 288 6.01 -6.50 24.14
CA VAL A 288 4.82 -6.23 24.96
C VAL A 288 4.13 -7.53 25.40
N THR A 289 4.04 -8.51 24.50
CA THR A 289 3.47 -9.84 24.78
C THR A 289 4.26 -10.58 25.86
N SER A 290 5.59 -10.54 25.81
CA SER A 290 6.44 -11.19 26.83
C SER A 290 6.37 -10.51 28.20
N GLN A 291 6.24 -9.17 28.23
CA GLN A 291 6.04 -8.43 29.47
C GLN A 291 4.70 -8.74 30.14
N ALA A 292 3.62 -8.91 29.36
CA ALA A 292 2.30 -9.26 29.89
C ALA A 292 2.27 -10.66 30.56
N LYS A 293 3.15 -11.58 30.16
CA LYS A 293 3.23 -12.94 30.73
C LYS A 293 4.00 -13.03 32.04
N THR A 294 4.79 -12.02 32.40
CA THR A 294 5.59 -12.06 33.63
C THR A 294 4.73 -11.55 34.79
N PRO A 295 4.26 -12.41 35.72
CA PRO A 295 3.45 -11.96 36.84
C PRO A 295 4.27 -10.96 37.67
N SER A 296 3.69 -9.79 37.92
CA SER A 296 4.28 -8.77 38.79
C SER A 296 4.45 -9.40 40.17
N LYS A 297 5.70 -9.73 40.55
CA LYS A 297 6.04 -10.10 41.92
C LYS A 297 5.78 -8.88 42.79
N LYS A 298 4.59 -8.83 43.40
CA LYS A 298 4.23 -7.92 44.48
C LYS A 298 4.46 -8.62 45.82
#